data_AF-A0A0G0PPP8-F1
#
_entry.id   AF-A0A0G0PPP8-F1
#
_cell.length_a   1.000
_cell.length_b   1.000
_cell.length_c   1.000
_cell.angle_alpha   90.00
_cell.angle_beta   90.00
_cell.angle_gamma   90.00
#
_symmetry.space_group_name_H-M   'P 1'
#
loop_
_entity.id
_entity.type
_entity.pdbx_description
1 polymer ?
#
loop_
_entity_poly.entity_id
_entity_poly.type
_entity_poly.pdbx_seq_one_letter_code
_entity_poly.pdbx_strand_id
1 'polypeptide(L)'
;MQMRPRLTALRTYKTKDGTLIGLFQGDRGVRPDLDFVIKILIPGLDKKLRPPTHTFWVVDLLLKIPQFRNEVREIVQYYIDYYNRTTPFSSIQERDNYQLETVKEIVARYTHLDQPYTLSLDYVAIIIELFCKNEKIKPDAYMFRNLLLTLKDYIDGKKHYTEVLQAAMPGYR
;
A
#
# COMPACT_ATOMS: atom_id res chain seq x y z
N MET A 1 -0.38 27.83 -21.91
CA MET A 1 -0.65 26.58 -21.17
C MET A 1 0.68 25.86 -20.97
N GLN A 2 1.28 25.97 -19.78
CA GLN A 2 2.63 25.45 -19.54
C GLN A 2 2.55 23.91 -19.50
N MET A 3 3.19 23.24 -20.46
CA MET A 3 3.30 21.78 -20.47
C MET A 3 4.09 21.37 -19.21
N ARG A 4 3.39 20.84 -18.20
CA ARG A 4 4.07 20.16 -17.09
C ARG A 4 4.84 18.99 -17.71
N PRO A 5 6.15 18.84 -17.48
CA PRO A 5 6.91 17.71 -18.01
C PRO A 5 6.18 16.42 -17.65
N ARG A 6 6.09 15.47 -18.59
CA ARG A 6 5.62 14.11 -18.26
C ARG A 6 6.54 13.60 -17.16
N LEU A 7 6.01 13.47 -15.94
CA LEU A 7 6.74 12.93 -14.81
C LEU A 7 7.13 11.49 -15.16
N THR A 8 8.42 11.23 -15.32
CA THR A 8 8.97 9.88 -15.43
C THR A 8 8.87 9.21 -14.06
N ALA A 9 8.43 7.96 -14.02
CA ALA A 9 8.44 7.18 -12.78
C ALA A 9 9.90 6.91 -12.38
N LEU A 10 10.22 7.14 -11.10
CA LEU A 10 11.50 6.80 -10.50
C LEU A 10 11.71 5.28 -10.52
N ARG A 11 10.64 4.54 -10.21
CA ARG A 11 10.58 3.09 -10.19
C ARG A 11 9.18 2.63 -10.56
N THR A 12 9.07 1.50 -11.26
CA THR A 12 7.79 0.89 -11.62
C THR A 12 7.79 -0.58 -11.26
N TYR A 13 6.69 -1.04 -10.66
CA TYR A 13 6.38 -2.44 -10.40
C TYR A 13 5.18 -2.84 -11.25
N LYS A 14 5.18 -4.07 -11.76
CA LYS A 14 4.06 -4.63 -12.53
C LYS A 14 3.48 -5.79 -11.74
N THR A 15 2.18 -5.73 -11.49
CA THR A 15 1.41 -6.81 -10.84
C THR A 15 0.99 -7.87 -11.85
N LYS A 16 0.57 -9.02 -11.34
CA LYS A 16 0.09 -10.19 -12.10
C LYS A 16 -1.11 -9.86 -12.98
N ASP A 17 -2.00 -8.98 -12.52
CA ASP A 17 -3.16 -8.50 -13.29
C ASP A 17 -2.78 -7.45 -14.37
N GLY A 18 -1.50 -7.10 -14.47
CA GLY A 18 -0.98 -6.13 -15.44
C GLY A 18 -1.01 -4.68 -14.98
N THR A 19 -1.53 -4.38 -13.79
CA THR A 19 -1.48 -3.03 -13.21
C THR A 19 -0.02 -2.58 -13.00
N LEU A 20 0.28 -1.36 -13.41
CA LEU A 20 1.58 -0.73 -13.14
C LEU A 20 1.46 0.16 -11.91
N ILE A 21 2.38 0.02 -10.97
CA ILE A 21 2.51 0.84 -9.77
C ILE A 21 3.84 1.58 -9.86
N GLY A 22 3.77 2.90 -10.05
CA GLY A 22 4.92 3.76 -10.22
C GLY A 22 5.16 4.66 -9.01
N LEU A 23 6.43 4.84 -8.65
CA LEU A 23 6.90 5.87 -7.73
C LEU A 23 7.26 7.11 -8.52
N PHE A 24 6.81 8.27 -8.06
CA PHE A 24 7.10 9.57 -8.64
C PHE A 24 7.66 10.49 -7.57
N GLN A 25 8.52 11.43 -7.95
CA GLN A 25 9.05 12.43 -7.02
C GLN A 25 7.91 13.19 -6.34
N GLY A 26 7.93 13.20 -5.00
CA GLY A 26 7.06 14.01 -4.17
C GLY A 26 7.72 15.35 -3.80
N ASP A 27 7.12 16.10 -2.89
CA ASP A 27 7.57 17.42 -2.46
C ASP A 27 7.25 17.73 -0.98
N ARG A 28 6.87 16.72 -0.20
CA ARG A 28 6.38 16.89 1.18
C ARG A 28 7.37 16.41 2.24
N GLY A 29 7.15 16.84 3.47
CA GLY A 29 7.85 16.33 4.65
C GLY A 29 9.20 17.01 4.91
N VAL A 30 9.94 16.48 5.91
CA VAL A 30 11.23 17.04 6.36
C VAL A 30 12.35 16.77 5.35
N ARG A 31 12.18 15.77 4.49
CA ARG A 31 13.10 15.39 3.41
C ARG A 31 12.38 15.34 2.06
N PRO A 32 12.01 16.50 1.47
CA PRO A 32 11.29 16.55 0.18
C PRO A 32 12.05 15.87 -0.96
N ASP A 33 13.39 15.84 -0.89
CA ASP A 33 14.27 15.15 -1.82
C ASP A 33 14.06 13.64 -1.83
N LEU A 34 13.60 13.06 -0.71
CA LEU A 34 13.32 11.64 -0.55
C LEU A 34 11.83 11.31 -0.61
N ASP A 35 10.96 12.31 -0.60
CA ASP A 35 9.51 12.13 -0.72
C ASP A 35 9.14 11.47 -2.05
N PHE A 36 8.10 10.66 -2.02
CA PHE A 36 7.57 10.04 -3.21
C PHE A 36 6.06 9.90 -3.14
N VAL A 37 5.43 9.93 -4.30
CA VAL A 37 4.00 9.64 -4.46
C VAL A 37 3.83 8.41 -5.33
N ILE A 38 2.85 7.59 -4.96
CA ILE A 38 2.48 6.41 -5.72
C ILE A 38 1.42 6.78 -6.73
N LYS A 39 1.56 6.32 -7.97
CA LYS A 39 0.46 6.32 -8.96
C LYS A 39 0.33 4.94 -9.58
N ILE A 40 -0.91 4.58 -9.87
CA ILE A 40 -1.28 3.33 -10.51
C ILE A 40 -1.79 3.59 -11.92
N LEU A 41 -1.48 2.68 -12.84
CA LEU A 41 -2.05 2.61 -14.17
C LEU A 41 -2.59 1.20 -14.37
N ILE A 42 -3.92 1.09 -14.36
CA ILE A 42 -4.61 -0.18 -14.67
C ILE A 42 -4.57 -0.44 -16.18
N PRO A 43 -4.55 -1.71 -16.63
CA PRO A 43 -4.55 -2.04 -18.06
C PRO A 43 -5.74 -1.44 -18.81
N GLY A 44 -5.49 -0.97 -20.03
CA GLY A 44 -6.51 -0.46 -20.96
C GLY A 44 -6.03 0.78 -21.72
N LEU A 45 -6.55 0.97 -22.93
CA LEU A 45 -6.09 2.01 -23.88
C LEU A 45 -6.33 3.44 -23.36
N ASP A 46 -7.45 3.68 -22.67
CA ASP A 46 -7.85 5.02 -22.20
C ASP A 46 -7.61 5.24 -20.70
N LYS A 47 -6.83 4.37 -20.05
CA LYS A 47 -6.59 4.45 -18.61
C LYS A 47 -5.55 5.53 -18.31
N LYS A 48 -5.80 6.29 -17.25
CA LYS A 48 -4.94 7.39 -16.79
C LYS A 48 -4.25 7.01 -15.50
N LEU A 49 -3.03 7.51 -15.32
CA LEU A 49 -2.33 7.46 -14.05
C LEU A 49 -3.18 8.16 -12.98
N ARG A 50 -3.38 7.47 -11.85
CA ARG A 50 -4.14 7.98 -10.71
C ARG A 50 -3.47 7.58 -9.40
N PRO A 51 -3.62 8.33 -8.31
CA PRO A 51 -3.18 7.85 -7.00
C PRO A 51 -3.94 6.56 -6.63
N PRO A 52 -3.33 5.62 -5.89
CA PRO A 52 -4.07 4.52 -5.30
C PRO A 52 -5.07 5.07 -4.27
N THR A 53 -6.30 4.57 -4.30
CA THR A 53 -7.27 4.90 -3.24
C THR A 53 -6.88 4.17 -1.96
N HIS A 54 -6.65 4.91 -0.87
CA HIS A 54 -6.19 4.36 0.40
C HIS A 54 -7.11 3.25 0.96
N THR A 55 -8.41 3.33 0.67
CA THR A 55 -9.41 2.37 1.16
C THR A 55 -9.42 1.03 0.39
N PHE A 56 -8.86 0.95 -0.81
CA PHE A 56 -9.07 -0.21 -1.69
C PHE A 56 -8.39 -1.48 -1.17
N TRP A 57 -7.16 -1.38 -0.66
CA TRP A 57 -6.45 -2.56 -0.14
C TRP A 57 -7.14 -3.15 1.09
N VAL A 58 -7.69 -2.29 1.97
CA VAL A 58 -8.35 -2.75 3.20
C VAL A 58 -9.71 -3.36 2.89
N VAL A 59 -10.49 -2.76 1.97
CA VAL A 59 -11.75 -3.37 1.51
C VAL A 59 -11.49 -4.72 0.88
N ASP A 60 -10.43 -4.84 0.09
CA ASP A 60 -10.06 -6.11 -0.54
C ASP A 60 -9.72 -7.21 0.48
N LEU A 61 -8.96 -6.89 1.53
CA LEU A 61 -8.73 -7.82 2.63
C LEU A 61 -10.01 -8.13 3.42
N LEU A 62 -10.90 -7.15 3.63
CA LEU A 62 -12.20 -7.36 4.28
C LEU A 62 -13.06 -8.38 3.52
N LEU A 63 -13.05 -8.35 2.19
CA LEU A 63 -13.78 -9.32 1.34
C LEU A 63 -13.23 -10.75 1.48
N LYS A 64 -11.94 -10.89 1.81
CA LYS A 64 -11.27 -12.19 1.97
C LYS A 64 -11.45 -12.82 3.36
N ILE A 65 -11.74 -12.01 4.40
CA ILE A 65 -11.88 -12.47 5.80
C ILE A 65 -12.92 -13.57 6.03
N PRO A 66 -14.13 -13.56 5.43
CA PRO A 66 -15.13 -14.59 5.68
C PRO A 66 -14.63 -16.02 5.38
N GLN A 67 -13.73 -16.17 4.41
CA GLN A 67 -13.16 -17.45 4.01
C GLN A 67 -11.75 -17.68 4.58
N PHE A 68 -10.93 -16.63 4.68
CA PHE A 68 -9.49 -16.72 4.98
C PHE A 68 -9.09 -15.89 6.20
N ARG A 69 -9.89 -15.94 7.27
CA ARG A 69 -9.72 -15.08 8.45
C ARG A 69 -8.31 -15.15 9.03
N ASN A 70 -7.76 -16.35 9.17
CA ASN A 70 -6.46 -16.56 9.81
C ASN A 70 -5.31 -16.07 8.93
N GLU A 71 -5.37 -16.35 7.64
CA GLU A 71 -4.37 -15.96 6.65
C GLU A 71 -4.35 -14.44 6.48
N VAL A 72 -5.54 -13.80 6.40
CA VAL A 72 -5.62 -12.33 6.38
C VAL A 72 -5.07 -11.76 7.69
N ARG A 73 -5.35 -12.38 8.84
CA ARG A 73 -4.75 -11.98 10.12
C ARG A 73 -3.23 -12.05 10.10
N GLU A 74 -2.66 -13.12 9.55
CA GLU A 74 -1.21 -13.29 9.41
C GLU A 74 -0.59 -12.25 8.48
N ILE A 75 -1.23 -11.94 7.35
CA ILE A 75 -0.79 -10.86 6.44
C ILE A 75 -0.78 -9.51 7.16
N VAL A 76 -1.86 -9.18 7.88
CA VAL A 76 -1.97 -7.90 8.59
C VAL A 76 -0.92 -7.82 9.70
N GLN A 77 -0.71 -8.90 10.46
CA GLN A 77 0.34 -8.98 11.47
C GLN A 77 1.73 -8.80 10.85
N TYR A 78 2.01 -9.49 9.74
CA TYR A 78 3.26 -9.36 9.01
C TYR A 78 3.55 -7.91 8.64
N TYR A 79 2.54 -7.17 8.15
CA TYR A 79 2.71 -5.77 7.78
C TYR A 79 2.80 -4.80 8.96
N ILE A 80 2.19 -5.13 10.11
CA ILE A 80 2.43 -4.41 11.37
C ILE A 80 3.90 -4.58 11.79
N ASP A 81 4.44 -5.79 11.72
CA ASP A 81 5.83 -6.07 12.07
C ASP A 81 6.81 -5.42 11.08
N TYR A 82 6.50 -5.49 9.78
CA TYR A 82 7.22 -4.77 8.74
C TYR A 82 7.25 -3.26 9.02
N TYR A 83 6.08 -2.66 9.33
CA TYR A 83 6.00 -1.24 9.67
C TYR A 83 6.87 -0.90 10.88
N ASN A 84 6.89 -1.74 11.91
CA ASN A 84 7.67 -1.47 13.11
C ASN A 84 9.18 -1.48 12.85
N ARG A 85 9.67 -2.37 11.97
CA ARG A 85 11.10 -2.50 11.65
C ARG A 85 11.60 -1.61 10.50
N THR A 86 10.70 -1.17 9.61
CA THR A 86 11.11 -0.43 8.40
C THR A 86 11.51 1.00 8.73
N THR A 87 12.56 1.48 8.06
CA THR A 87 13.06 2.86 8.17
C THR A 87 12.74 3.65 6.90
N PRO A 88 12.68 4.99 6.99
CA PRO A 88 12.65 5.85 5.81
C PRO A 88 13.86 5.58 4.91
N PHE A 89 13.75 5.94 3.63
CA PHE A 89 14.91 5.98 2.75
C PHE A 89 15.98 6.92 3.32
N SER A 90 17.24 6.54 3.17
CA SER A 90 18.40 7.33 3.59
C SER A 90 18.97 8.19 2.47
N SER A 91 18.74 7.79 1.21
CA SER A 91 19.29 8.46 0.02
C SER A 91 18.36 8.37 -1.21
N ILE A 92 18.55 9.28 -2.16
CA ILE A 92 17.83 9.27 -3.45
C ILE A 92 18.11 7.95 -4.20
N GLN A 93 19.36 7.49 -4.18
CA GLN A 93 19.75 6.25 -4.86
C GLN A 93 19.06 5.02 -4.27
N GLU A 94 18.89 4.94 -2.95
CA GLU A 94 18.15 3.87 -2.28
C GLU A 94 16.67 3.87 -2.71
N ARG A 95 16.03 5.05 -2.72
CA ARG A 95 14.62 5.20 -3.13
C ARG A 95 14.41 4.83 -4.59
N ASP A 96 15.23 5.35 -5.49
CA ASP A 96 15.05 5.18 -6.93
C ASP A 96 15.33 3.73 -7.38
N ASN A 97 16.18 3.00 -6.63
CA ASN A 97 16.48 1.58 -6.88
C ASN A 97 15.74 0.62 -5.94
N TYR A 98 14.73 1.10 -5.21
CA TYR A 98 14.08 0.32 -4.17
C TYR A 98 13.51 -1.00 -4.70
N GLN A 99 13.85 -2.08 -4.01
CA GLN A 99 13.31 -3.42 -4.25
C GLN A 99 12.34 -3.76 -3.12
N LEU A 100 11.20 -4.32 -3.51
CA LEU A 100 10.16 -4.70 -2.56
C LEU A 100 10.64 -5.85 -1.67
N GLU A 101 10.48 -5.70 -0.36
CA GLU A 101 10.95 -6.65 0.65
C GLU A 101 9.91 -7.74 0.95
N THR A 102 8.62 -7.40 0.87
CA THR A 102 7.53 -8.22 1.42
C THR A 102 6.82 -9.05 0.36
N VAL A 103 6.76 -8.54 -0.87
CA VAL A 103 5.85 -9.05 -1.90
C VAL A 103 6.15 -10.50 -2.27
N LYS A 104 7.42 -10.90 -2.37
CA LYS A 104 7.80 -12.28 -2.69
C LYS A 104 7.30 -13.26 -1.63
N GLU A 105 7.48 -12.93 -0.35
CA GLU A 105 7.06 -13.75 0.79
C GLU A 105 5.52 -13.85 0.85
N ILE A 106 4.83 -12.71 0.74
CA ILE A 106 3.37 -12.66 0.79
C ILE A 106 2.75 -13.47 -0.35
N VAL A 107 3.24 -13.29 -1.58
CA VAL A 107 2.73 -14.05 -2.73
C VAL A 107 3.05 -15.53 -2.59
N ALA A 108 4.26 -15.92 -2.18
CA ALA A 108 4.62 -17.33 -2.04
C ALA A 108 3.72 -18.08 -1.05
N ARG A 109 3.34 -17.44 0.05
CA ARG A 109 2.53 -18.07 1.10
C ARG A 109 1.02 -17.98 0.86
N TYR A 110 0.55 -16.86 0.34
CA TYR A 110 -0.87 -16.54 0.36
C TYR A 110 -1.49 -16.35 -1.03
N THR A 111 -0.81 -16.72 -2.13
CA THR A 111 -1.38 -16.64 -3.49
C THR A 111 -2.75 -17.32 -3.64
N HIS A 112 -3.05 -18.32 -2.80
CA HIS A 112 -4.35 -18.99 -2.77
C HIS A 112 -5.51 -18.09 -2.29
N LEU A 113 -5.23 -16.91 -1.73
CA LEU A 113 -6.22 -15.88 -1.40
C LEU A 113 -6.66 -15.08 -2.62
N ASP A 114 -5.99 -15.18 -3.78
CA ASP A 114 -6.44 -14.52 -5.02
C ASP A 114 -7.86 -15.01 -5.36
N GLN A 115 -8.81 -14.08 -5.45
CA GLN A 115 -10.20 -14.37 -5.80
C GLN A 115 -10.62 -13.60 -7.05
N PRO A 116 -11.50 -14.16 -7.91
CA PRO A 116 -12.08 -13.43 -9.03
C PRO A 116 -12.73 -12.11 -8.58
N TYR A 117 -12.62 -11.07 -9.41
CA TYR A 117 -13.22 -9.75 -9.16
C TYR A 117 -12.70 -9.02 -7.91
N THR A 118 -11.53 -9.42 -7.39
CA THR A 118 -10.81 -8.74 -6.30
C THR A 118 -9.47 -8.20 -6.80
N LEU A 119 -8.77 -7.40 -5.99
CA LEU A 119 -7.40 -7.01 -6.29
C LEU A 119 -6.48 -8.24 -6.19
N SER A 120 -5.48 -8.30 -7.06
CA SER A 120 -4.44 -9.32 -6.94
C SER A 120 -3.64 -9.11 -5.65
N LEU A 121 -3.22 -10.22 -5.03
CA LEU A 121 -2.54 -10.13 -3.75
C LEU A 121 -1.20 -9.37 -3.83
N ASP A 122 -0.50 -9.47 -4.96
CA ASP A 122 0.73 -8.71 -5.19
C ASP A 122 0.48 -7.20 -5.29
N TYR A 123 -0.65 -6.76 -5.86
CA TYR A 123 -1.07 -5.36 -5.82
C TYR A 123 -1.23 -4.89 -4.37
N VAL A 124 -1.99 -5.65 -3.57
CA VAL A 124 -2.25 -5.33 -2.16
C VAL A 124 -0.94 -5.25 -1.39
N ALA A 125 -0.05 -6.22 -1.59
CA ALA A 125 1.24 -6.30 -0.94
C ALA A 125 2.14 -5.09 -1.27
N ILE A 126 2.23 -4.71 -2.56
CA ILE A 126 3.02 -3.55 -3.00
C ILE A 126 2.49 -2.26 -2.37
N ILE A 127 1.17 -2.05 -2.40
CA ILE A 127 0.56 -0.82 -1.87
C ILE A 127 0.82 -0.69 -0.36
N ILE A 128 0.62 -1.76 0.41
CA ILE A 128 0.82 -1.74 1.86
C ILE A 128 2.29 -1.47 2.20
N GLU A 129 3.24 -2.13 1.53
CA GLU A 129 4.67 -1.92 1.75
C GLU A 129 5.10 -0.48 1.46
N LEU A 130 4.68 0.06 0.31
CA LEU A 130 5.04 1.43 -0.07
C LEU A 130 4.36 2.47 0.83
N PHE A 131 3.15 2.20 1.34
CA PHE A 131 2.51 3.05 2.34
C PHE A 131 3.23 3.02 3.69
N CYS A 132 3.74 1.85 4.14
CA CYS A 132 4.63 1.78 5.30
C CYS A 132 5.85 2.70 5.11
N LYS A 133 6.56 2.59 3.97
CA LYS A 133 7.72 3.43 3.67
C LYS A 133 7.37 4.92 3.63
N ASN A 134 6.27 5.28 2.98
CA ASN A 134 5.83 6.66 2.84
C ASN A 134 5.44 7.29 4.19
N GLU A 135 4.70 6.56 5.04
CA GLU A 135 4.32 7.08 6.36
C GLU A 135 5.54 7.33 7.24
N LYS A 136 6.55 6.45 7.21
CA LYS A 136 7.79 6.63 8.00
C LYS A 136 8.57 7.90 7.67
N ILE A 137 8.47 8.43 6.45
CA ILE A 137 9.12 9.70 6.07
C ILE A 137 8.60 10.88 6.92
N LYS A 138 7.39 10.76 7.48
CA LYS A 138 6.76 11.79 8.30
C LYS A 138 6.62 11.28 9.75
N PRO A 139 7.46 11.73 10.69
CA PRO A 139 7.46 11.22 12.07
C PRO A 139 6.11 11.27 12.77
N ASP A 140 5.28 12.29 12.48
CA ASP A 140 3.97 12.48 13.11
C ASP A 140 2.82 11.76 12.37
N ALA A 141 3.12 11.02 11.30
CA ALA A 141 2.11 10.29 10.54
C ALA A 141 1.93 8.87 11.09
N TYR A 142 0.69 8.51 11.42
CA TYR A 142 0.32 7.21 12.00
C TYR A 142 -1.01 6.66 11.48
N MET A 143 -1.63 7.31 10.49
CA MET A 143 -2.93 6.92 9.96
C MET A 143 -2.90 5.52 9.35
N PHE A 144 -1.86 5.20 8.58
CA PHE A 144 -1.72 3.91 7.92
C PHE A 144 -1.46 2.79 8.95
N ARG A 145 -0.55 3.03 9.89
CA ARG A 145 -0.34 2.12 11.03
C ARG A 145 -1.64 1.87 11.80
N ASN A 146 -2.39 2.92 12.11
CA ASN A 146 -3.64 2.80 12.86
C ASN A 146 -4.71 2.03 12.08
N LEU A 147 -4.73 2.14 10.75
CA LEU A 147 -5.61 1.33 9.91
C LEU A 147 -5.23 -0.15 9.95
N LEU A 148 -3.94 -0.50 9.88
CA LEU A 148 -3.47 -1.89 10.05
C LEU A 148 -3.89 -2.46 11.41
N LEU A 149 -3.69 -1.70 12.50
CA LEU A 149 -4.07 -2.11 13.85
C LEU A 149 -5.60 -2.26 13.98
N THR A 150 -6.37 -1.33 13.42
CA THR A 150 -7.83 -1.36 13.45
C THR A 150 -8.39 -2.55 12.66
N LEU A 151 -7.81 -2.85 11.49
CA LEU A 151 -8.15 -4.05 10.73
C LEU A 151 -7.83 -5.32 11.52
N LYS A 152 -6.68 -5.38 12.19
CA LYS A 152 -6.32 -6.51 13.06
C LYS A 152 -7.30 -6.67 14.22
N ASP A 153 -7.66 -5.58 14.89
CA ASP A 153 -8.62 -5.62 16.00
C ASP A 153 -10.01 -6.07 15.54
N TYR A 154 -10.45 -5.69 14.33
CA TYR A 154 -11.66 -6.25 13.72
C TYR A 154 -11.53 -7.77 13.51
N ILE A 155 -10.42 -8.23 12.94
CA ILE A 155 -10.16 -9.66 12.72
C ILE A 155 -10.09 -10.43 14.05
N ASP A 156 -9.62 -9.80 15.13
CA ASP A 156 -9.60 -10.37 16.49
C ASP A 156 -10.96 -10.28 17.22
N GLY A 157 -11.99 -9.68 16.60
CA GLY A 157 -13.32 -9.54 17.20
C GLY A 157 -13.45 -8.41 18.23
N LYS A 158 -12.49 -7.48 18.27
CA LYS A 158 -12.44 -6.35 19.22
C LYS A 158 -13.08 -5.06 18.70
N LYS A 159 -13.22 -4.95 17.38
CA LYS A 159 -13.82 -3.79 16.69
C LYS A 159 -14.85 -4.25 15.67
N HIS A 160 -15.77 -3.36 15.31
CA HIS A 160 -16.74 -3.55 14.25
C HIS A 160 -16.17 -3.14 12.87
N TYR A 161 -16.66 -3.74 11.79
CA TYR A 161 -16.13 -3.45 10.44
C TYR A 161 -16.28 -1.98 10.04
N THR A 162 -17.31 -1.28 10.56
CA THR A 162 -17.52 0.15 10.29
C THR A 162 -16.39 1.02 10.83
N GLU A 163 -15.74 0.61 11.93
CA GLU A 163 -14.58 1.31 12.48
C GLU A 163 -13.37 1.19 11.53
N VAL A 164 -13.23 0.04 10.86
CA VAL A 164 -12.21 -0.16 9.82
C VAL A 164 -12.46 0.79 8.63
N LEU A 165 -13.72 0.88 8.18
CA LEU A 165 -14.10 1.77 7.08
C LEU A 165 -13.86 3.24 7.44
N GLN A 166 -14.20 3.64 8.68
CA GLN A 166 -13.95 4.99 9.20
C GLN A 166 -12.46 5.32 9.24
N ALA A 167 -11.64 4.43 9.79
CA ALA A 167 -10.18 4.59 9.82
C ALA A 167 -9.56 4.65 8.42
N ALA A 168 -10.22 4.11 7.40
CA ALA A 168 -9.77 4.13 6.01
C ALA A 168 -10.18 5.39 5.23
N MET A 169 -11.02 6.27 5.82
CA MET A 169 -11.44 7.51 5.18
C MET A 169 -10.35 8.59 5.26
N PRO A 170 -10.15 9.40 4.20
CA PRO A 170 -9.26 10.55 4.24
C PRO A 170 -9.66 11.53 5.35
N GLY A 171 -8.69 11.96 6.17
CA GLY A 171 -8.92 13.00 7.19
C GLY A 171 -9.46 12.51 8.54
N TYR A 172 -9.57 11.20 8.77
CA TYR A 172 -9.86 10.65 10.09
C TYR A 172 -8.67 10.94 11.04
N ARG A 173 -8.92 11.73 12.08
CA ARG A 173 -7.97 12.05 13.17
C ARG A 173 -8.50 11.44 14.46
#